data_AF-A0A836VI01-F1
#
_entry.id   AF-A0A836VI01-F1
#
_cell.length_a   1.000
_cell.length_b   1.000
_cell.length_c   1.000
_cell.angle_alpha   90.00
_cell.angle_beta   90.00
_cell.angle_gamma   90.00
#
_symmetry.space_group_name_H-M   'P 1'
#
loop_
_entity.id
_entity.type
_entity.pdbx_description
1 polymer ?
#
loop_
_entity_poly.entity_id
_entity_poly.type
_entity_poly.pdbx_seq_one_letter_code
_entity_poly.pdbx_strand_id
1 'polypeptide(L)'
;MLASSAGLAAAQQAITVNIGSSHPEQNIWVYAMKNTFQPEVNRILEAAGEYKVDWVESYAGTLYKFTDTREAVMDGIVDVGM
;
A
#
# COMPACT_ATOMS: atom_id res chain seq x y z
N MET A 1 -41.30 11.08 17.55
CA MET A 1 -40.49 9.88 17.26
C MET A 1 -39.42 10.27 16.28
N LEU A 2 -38.15 10.35 16.71
CA LEU A 2 -37.01 10.58 15.82
C LEU A 2 -36.54 9.21 15.32
N ALA A 3 -36.76 8.91 14.06
CA ALA A 3 -36.21 7.71 13.43
C ALA A 3 -34.74 7.97 13.11
N SER A 4 -33.83 7.29 13.81
CA SER A 4 -32.42 7.21 13.41
C SER A 4 -32.34 6.42 12.11
N SER A 5 -31.99 7.10 11.02
CA SER A 5 -31.50 6.47 9.80
C SER A 5 -30.11 5.91 10.09
N ALA A 6 -30.04 4.67 10.57
CA ALA A 6 -28.82 3.88 10.49
C ALA A 6 -28.57 3.62 9.00
N GLY A 7 -27.75 4.46 8.37
CA GLY A 7 -27.26 4.19 7.02
C GLY A 7 -26.55 2.84 7.01
N LEU A 8 -26.83 2.00 6.02
CA LEU A 8 -26.09 0.76 5.84
C LEU A 8 -24.60 1.11 5.71
N ALA A 9 -23.78 0.68 6.67
CA ALA A 9 -22.34 0.69 6.51
C ALA A 9 -22.01 -0.34 5.42
N ALA A 10 -21.66 0.13 4.22
CA ALA A 10 -21.05 -0.72 3.20
C ALA A 10 -19.66 -1.12 3.70
N ALA A 11 -19.38 -2.42 3.79
CA ALA A 11 -18.07 -2.89 4.18
C ALA A 11 -17.06 -2.58 3.05
N GLN A 12 -15.96 -1.88 3.36
CA GLN A 12 -14.88 -1.72 2.38
C GLN A 12 -14.29 -3.08 2.01
N GLN A 13 -14.03 -3.27 0.72
CA GLN A 13 -13.25 -4.40 0.24
C GLN A 13 -11.79 -4.20 0.60
N ALA A 14 -11.21 -5.20 1.28
CA ALA A 14 -9.78 -5.24 1.57
C ALA A 14 -9.00 -5.74 0.35
N ILE A 15 -7.95 -5.04 -0.02
CA ILE A 15 -7.00 -5.46 -1.06
C ILE A 15 -5.62 -5.57 -0.43
N THR A 16 -5.00 -6.74 -0.54
CA THR A 16 -3.60 -6.91 -0.13
C THR A 16 -2.69 -6.36 -1.21
N VAL A 17 -1.73 -5.51 -0.84
CA VAL A 17 -0.73 -4.97 -1.75
C VAL A 17 0.66 -5.23 -1.18
N ASN A 18 1.48 -5.94 -1.94
CA ASN A 18 2.88 -6.21 -1.61
C ASN A 18 3.74 -5.04 -2.10
N ILE A 19 4.37 -4.33 -1.17
CA ILE A 19 5.22 -3.19 -1.46
C ILE A 19 6.63 -3.46 -0.96
N GLY A 20 7.64 -3.17 -1.78
CA GLY A 20 9.01 -3.42 -1.38
C GLY A 20 10.05 -2.56 -2.06
N SER A 21 11.26 -2.59 -1.49
CA SER A 21 12.42 -1.90 -2.06
C SER A 21 13.71 -2.67 -1.80
N SER A 22 14.66 -2.54 -2.73
CA SER A 22 16.03 -3.00 -2.54
C SER A 22 16.82 -2.20 -1.48
N HIS A 23 16.30 -1.04 -1.06
CA HIS A 23 16.94 -0.13 -0.10
C HIS A 23 16.22 -0.13 1.26
N PRO A 24 16.91 0.24 2.35
CA PRO A 24 16.29 0.34 3.67
C PRO A 24 15.43 1.62 3.80
N GLU A 25 14.56 1.68 4.81
CA GLU A 25 13.63 2.80 5.03
C GLU A 25 14.31 4.17 5.23
N GLN A 26 15.58 4.20 5.63
CA GLN A 26 16.35 5.44 5.77
C GLN A 26 16.74 6.05 4.40
N ASN A 27 16.63 5.29 3.31
CA ASN A 27 16.76 5.85 1.98
C ASN A 27 15.60 6.83 1.73
N ILE A 28 15.91 8.02 1.21
CA ILE A 28 14.94 9.11 1.05
C ILE A 28 13.71 8.72 0.22
N TRP A 29 13.88 7.83 -0.76
CA TRP A 29 12.78 7.40 -1.62
C TRP A 29 11.89 6.39 -0.89
N VAL A 30 12.49 5.42 -0.21
CA VAL A 30 11.75 4.43 0.59
C VAL A 30 11.02 5.10 1.75
N TYR A 31 11.65 6.11 2.35
CA TYR A 31 11.02 6.97 3.34
C TYR A 31 9.76 7.63 2.78
N ALA A 32 9.82 8.25 1.59
CA ALA A 32 8.66 8.88 0.96
C ALA A 32 7.59 7.85 0.56
N MET A 33 8.01 6.66 0.09
CA MET A 33 7.11 5.56 -0.23
C MET A 33 6.28 5.12 0.99
N LYS A 34 6.93 4.97 2.14
CA LYS A 34 6.27 4.54 3.38
C LYS A 34 5.49 5.64 4.08
N ASN A 35 6.07 6.84 4.18
CA ASN A 35 5.54 7.90 5.03
C ASN A 35 4.71 8.95 4.26
N THR A 36 4.61 8.83 2.94
CA THR A 36 3.81 9.75 2.12
C THR A 36 2.92 9.00 1.14
N PHE A 37 3.47 8.13 0.31
CA PHE A 37 2.68 7.43 -0.71
C PHE A 37 1.61 6.51 -0.08
N GLN A 38 2.00 5.57 0.81
CA GLN A 38 1.02 4.68 1.46
C GLN A 38 -0.07 5.44 2.24
N PRO A 39 0.24 6.44 3.09
CA PRO A 39 -0.78 7.23 3.77
C PRO A 39 -1.72 8.00 2.84
N GLU A 40 -1.20 8.58 1.75
CA GLU A 40 -2.03 9.31 0.80
C GLU A 40 -2.95 8.36 0.00
N VAL A 41 -2.46 7.17 -0.36
CA VAL A 41 -3.31 6.12 -0.96
C VAL A 41 -4.43 5.75 0.00
N ASN A 42 -4.11 5.48 1.28
CA ASN A 42 -5.13 5.18 2.28
C ASN A 42 -6.14 6.32 2.42
N ARG A 43 -5.68 7.57 2.54
CA ARG A 43 -6.56 8.76 2.66
C ARG A 43 -7.52 8.90 1.48
N ILE A 44 -7.02 8.68 0.26
CA ILE A 44 -7.84 8.76 -0.97
C ILE A 44 -8.88 7.63 -1.00
N LEU A 45 -8.49 6.39 -0.68
CA LEU A 45 -9.39 5.24 -0.71
C LEU A 45 -10.43 5.28 0.41
N GLU A 46 -10.04 5.71 1.61
CA GLU A 46 -10.95 5.94 2.74
C GLU A 46 -12.01 7.00 2.40
N ALA A 47 -11.61 8.08 1.72
CA ALA A 47 -12.55 9.12 1.27
C ALA A 47 -13.53 8.62 0.20
N ALA A 48 -13.10 7.68 -0.65
CA ALA A 48 -13.98 7.02 -1.62
C ALA A 48 -14.92 6.00 -0.94
N GLY A 49 -14.46 5.34 0.12
CA GLY A 49 -15.26 4.44 0.93
C GLY A 49 -15.55 3.07 0.29
N GLU A 50 -14.84 2.68 -0.77
CA GLU A 50 -15.05 1.39 -1.43
C GLU A 50 -13.97 0.36 -1.07
N TYR A 51 -12.72 0.81 -0.94
CA TYR A 51 -11.57 -0.07 -0.76
C TYR A 51 -10.73 0.36 0.45
N LYS A 52 -10.00 -0.61 1.00
CA LYS A 52 -8.89 -0.38 1.92
C LYS A 52 -7.70 -1.24 1.49
N VAL A 53 -6.49 -0.76 1.74
CA VAL A 53 -5.28 -1.52 1.42
C VAL A 53 -4.69 -2.13 2.69
N ASP A 54 -4.46 -3.43 2.65
CA ASP A 54 -3.68 -4.16 3.64
C ASP A 54 -2.25 -4.33 3.08
N TRP A 55 -1.34 -3.47 3.55
CA TRP A 55 0.04 -3.42 3.05
C TRP A 55 0.90 -4.55 3.62
N VAL A 56 1.61 -5.25 2.72
CA VAL A 56 2.68 -6.21 3.07
C VAL A 56 4.01 -5.59 2.66
N GLU A 57 4.82 -5.21 3.65
CA GLU A 57 6.03 -4.44 3.43
C GLU A 57 7.29 -5.33 3.40
N SER A 58 8.21 -5.05 2.47
CA SER A 58 9.52 -5.71 2.40
C SER A 58 10.63 -4.77 1.92
N TYR A 59 11.48 -4.31 2.84
CA TYR A 59 12.55 -3.35 2.56
C TYR A 59 13.95 -3.96 2.72
N ALA A 60 14.97 -3.14 2.50
CA ALA A 60 16.38 -3.48 2.68
C ALA A 60 16.84 -4.69 1.85
N GLY A 61 16.25 -4.91 0.67
CA GLY A 61 16.63 -5.98 -0.23
C GLY A 61 16.19 -7.38 0.22
N THR A 62 15.17 -7.47 1.06
CA THR A 62 14.63 -8.74 1.57
C THR A 62 14.12 -9.65 0.44
N LEU A 63 13.52 -9.08 -0.61
CA LEU A 63 12.92 -9.85 -1.72
C LEU A 63 13.76 -9.82 -3.01
N TYR A 64 14.46 -8.72 -3.30
CA TYR A 64 15.20 -8.52 -4.54
C TYR A 64 16.32 -7.47 -4.39
N LYS A 65 17.27 -7.45 -5.33
CA LYS A 65 18.36 -6.46 -5.38
C LYS A 65 17.99 -5.26 -6.26
N PHE A 66 18.71 -4.16 -6.11
CA PHE A 66 18.40 -2.91 -6.84
C PHE A 66 18.41 -3.06 -8.37
N THR A 67 19.16 -4.03 -8.90
CA THR A 67 19.21 -4.34 -10.33
C THR A 67 17.93 -4.99 -10.84
N ASP A 68 17.13 -5.56 -9.94
CA ASP A 68 16.05 -6.49 -10.26
C ASP A 68 14.66 -5.90 -9.95
N THR A 69 14.57 -4.64 -9.50
CA THR A 69 13.31 -4.00 -9.09
C THR A 69 12.21 -4.11 -10.15
N ARG A 70 12.57 -3.91 -11.43
CA ARG A 70 11.60 -3.99 -12.53
C ARG A 70 11.13 -5.43 -12.78
N GLU A 71 12.05 -6.40 -12.69
CA GLU A 71 11.72 -7.82 -12.82
C GLU A 71 10.84 -8.27 -11.66
N ALA A 72 11.12 -7.81 -10.44
CA ALA A 72 10.31 -8.12 -9.26
C ALA A 72 8.84 -7.65 -9.40
N VAL A 73 8.60 -6.49 -10.02
CA VAL A 73 7.23 -6.03 -10.32
C VAL A 73 6.61 -6.85 -11.46
N MET A 74 7.37 -7.13 -12.52
CA MET A 74 6.86 -7.88 -13.68
C MET A 74 6.47 -9.32 -13.32
N ASP A 75 7.26 -9.96 -12.46
CA ASP A 75 7.05 -11.35 -12.05
C ASP A 75 6.05 -11.46 -10.88
N GLY A 76 5.52 -10.33 -10.39
CA GLY A 76 4.54 -10.31 -9.31
C GLY A 76 5.11 -10.64 -7.93
N ILE A 77 6.43 -10.49 -7.73
CA ILE A 77 7.05 -10.61 -6.41
C ILE A 77 6.59 -9.46 -5.49
N VAL A 78 6.46 -8.26 -6.06
CA VAL A 78 5.79 -7.11 -5.41
C VAL A 78 4.85 -6.45 -6.40
N ASP A 79 3.77 -5.86 -5.89
CA ASP A 79 2.84 -5.05 -6.67
C ASP A 79 3.37 -3.62 -6.89
N VAL A 80 4.15 -3.12 -5.91
CA VAL A 80 4.80 -1.81 -5.96
C VAL A 80 6.27 -1.96 -5.58
N GLY A 81 7.17 -1.54 -6.47
CA GLY A 81 8.63 -1.64 -6.30
C GLY A 81 9.32 -0.27 -6.32
N MET A 82 10.43 -0.18 -5.60
CA MET A 82 11.30 1.00 -5.55
C MET A 82 12.78 0.65 -5.48
#